data_AF-A0A7Z2ST78-F1
#
_entry.id   AF-A0A7Z2ST78-F1
#
_cell.length_a   1.000
_cell.length_b   1.000
_cell.length_c   1.000
_cell.angle_alpha   90.00
_cell.angle_beta   90.00
_cell.angle_gamma   90.00
#
_symmetry.space_group_name_H-M   'P 1'
#
loop_
_entity.id
_entity.type
_entity.pdbx_description
1 polymer ?
#
loop_
_entity_poly.entity_id
_entity_poly.type
_entity_poly.pdbx_seq_one_letter_code
_entity_poly.pdbx_strand_id
1 'polypeptide(L)' 'MKQSQHFLENAENCAQLAERAADEPTYNRYKRMEAAWRALAVEQDWLNGEIVQNAKPAKASESVG' A
#
# COMPACT_ATOMS: atom_id res chain seq x y z
N MET A 1 -1.01 0.93 18.29
CA MET A 1 -1.30 0.48 16.91
C MET A 1 -0.33 -0.61 16.54
N LYS A 2 -0.72 -1.52 15.64
CA LYS A 2 0.18 -2.55 15.11
C LYS A 2 1.17 -1.92 14.12
N GLN A 3 2.32 -2.55 13.93
CA GLN A 3 3.33 -2.06 12.97
C GLN A 3 2.80 -2.04 11.53
N SER A 4 2.01 -3.03 11.13
CA SER A 4 1.35 -3.05 9.82
C SER A 4 0.37 -1.89 9.62
N GLN A 5 -0.35 -1.48 10.67
CA GLN A 5 -1.23 -0.31 10.63
C GLN A 5 -0.44 0.99 10.39
N HIS A 6 0.72 1.16 11.02
CA HIS A 6 1.58 2.31 10.73
C HIS A 6 2.08 2.35 9.29
N PHE A 7 2.38 1.19 8.70
CA PHE A 7 2.73 1.12 7.29
C PHE A 7 1.53 1.48 6.39
N LEU A 8 0.30 1.05 6.74
CA LEU A 8 -0.90 1.45 6.00
C LEU A 8 -1.18 2.96 6.10
N GLU A 9 -0.96 3.58 7.27
CA GLU A 9 -1.06 5.04 7.43
C GLU A 9 -0.05 5.78 6.54
N ASN A 10 1.19 5.28 6.48
CA ASN A 10 2.21 5.84 5.59
C ASN A 10 1.84 5.69 4.11
N ALA A 11 1.24 4.56 3.74
CA ALA A 11 0.73 4.34 2.38
C ALA A 11 -0.35 5.36 2.04
N GLU A 12 -1.30 5.58 2.94
CA GLU A 12 -2.39 6.53 2.76
C GLU A 12 -1.87 7.97 2.63
N ASN A 13 -0.90 8.35 3.46
CA ASN A 13 -0.23 9.64 3.36
C ASN A 13 0.47 9.81 2.00
N CYS A 14 1.12 8.76 1.49
CA CYS A 14 1.72 8.78 0.15
C CYS A 14 0.67 8.92 -0.95
N ALA A 15 -0.49 8.27 -0.82
CA ALA A 15 -1.59 8.41 -1.78
C ALA A 15 -2.10 9.87 -1.83
N GLN A 16 -2.33 10.49 -0.68
CA GLN A 16 -2.76 11.89 -0.60
C GLN A 16 -1.70 12.87 -1.15
N LEU A 17 -0.42 12.58 -0.94
CA LEU A 17 0.66 13.36 -1.54
C LEU A 17 0.73 13.19 -3.06
N ALA A 18 0.47 11.99 -3.58
CA ALA A 18 0.40 11.74 -5.01
C ALA A 18 -0.74 12.54 -5.65
N GLU A 19 -1.95 12.53 -5.06
CA GLU A 19 -3.10 13.30 -5.54
C GLU A 19 -2.83 14.82 -5.66
N ARG A 20 -1.94 15.34 -4.82
CA ARG A 20 -1.57 16.77 -4.79
C ARG A 20 -0.29 17.09 -5.56
N ALA A 21 0.34 16.10 -6.19
CA ALA A 21 1.60 16.30 -6.90
C ALA A 21 1.41 17.22 -8.11
N ALA A 22 2.31 18.19 -8.28
CA ALA A 22 2.25 19.15 -9.38
C ALA A 22 2.71 18.60 -10.73
N ASP A 23 3.43 17.47 -10.71
CA ASP A 23 4.01 16.84 -11.89
C ASP A 23 3.99 15.32 -11.81
N GLU A 24 4.03 14.70 -12.99
CA GLU A 24 3.97 13.25 -13.15
C GLU A 24 5.16 12.51 -12.50
N PRO A 25 6.42 12.98 -12.58
CA PRO A 25 7.52 12.35 -11.85
C PRO A 25 7.29 12.27 -10.33
N THR A 26 6.80 13.35 -9.72
CA THR A 26 6.51 13.43 -8.28
C THR A 26 5.34 12.54 -7.90
N TYR A 27 4.26 12.55 -8.70
CA TYR A 27 3.14 11.62 -8.57
C TYR A 27 3.63 10.16 -8.56
N ASN A 28 4.43 9.78 -9.55
CA ASN A 28 4.96 8.43 -9.70
C ASN A 28 5.86 8.03 -8.52
N ARG A 29 6.62 8.97 -7.96
CA ARG A 29 7.44 8.73 -6.75
C ARG A 29 6.56 8.36 -5.57
N TYR A 30 5.51 9.13 -5.30
CA TYR A 30 4.61 8.88 -4.18
C TYR A 30 3.81 7.58 -4.36
N LYS A 31 3.35 7.25 -5.58
CA LYS A 31 2.68 5.97 -5.85
C LYS A 31 3.58 4.76 -5.62
N ARG A 32 4.88 4.85 -5.94
CA ARG A 32 5.85 3.77 -5.63
C ARG A 32 6.04 3.62 -4.12
N MET A 33 6.12 4.73 -3.39
CA MET A 33 6.24 4.70 -1.93
C MET A 33 4.98 4.11 -1.27
N GLU A 34 3.79 4.50 -1.73
CA GLU A 34 2.53 3.90 -1.30
C GLU A 34 2.55 2.38 -1.49
N ALA A 35 2.87 1.91 -2.70
CA ALA A 35 2.92 0.48 -2.99
C ALA A 35 3.92 -0.26 -2.10
N ALA A 36 5.10 0.32 -1.86
CA ALA A 36 6.11 -0.24 -0.96
C ALA A 36 5.60 -0.34 0.48
N TRP A 37 4.93 0.68 1.00
CA TRP A 37 4.34 0.64 2.34
C TRP A 37 3.22 -0.39 2.47
N ARG A 38 2.35 -0.52 1.46
CA ARG A 38 1.31 -1.57 1.45
C ARG A 38 1.93 -2.96 1.44
N ALA A 39 2.99 -3.19 0.66
CA ALA A 39 3.71 -4.46 0.65
C ALA A 39 4.34 -4.77 2.01
N LEU A 40 4.95 -3.78 2.68
CA LEU A 40 5.50 -3.95 4.03
C LEU A 40 4.43 -4.26 5.07
N ALA A 41 3.23 -3.67 4.97
CA ALA A 41 2.12 -4.01 5.86
C ALA A 41 1.73 -5.49 5.74
N VAL A 42 1.57 -5.97 4.50
CA VAL A 42 1.26 -7.37 4.20
C VAL A 42 2.35 -8.30 4.74
N GLU A 43 3.62 -7.96 4.48
CA GLU A 43 4.75 -8.76 4.97
C GLU A 43 4.78 -8.81 6.50
N GLN A 44 4.49 -7.68 7.17
CA GLN A 44 4.45 -7.61 8.61
C GLN A 44 3.31 -8.45 9.21
N ASP A 45 2.14 -8.44 8.59
CA ASP A 45 1.02 -9.30 9.01
C ASP A 45 1.36 -10.78 8.80
N TRP A 46 2.09 -11.12 7.73
CA TRP A 46 2.56 -12.50 7.51
C TRP A 46 3.58 -12.94 8.57
N LEU A 47 4.59 -12.11 8.85
CA LEU A 47 5.60 -12.40 9.87
C LEU A 47 4.98 -12.55 11.27
N ASN A 48 3.88 -11.84 11.54
CA ASN A 48 3.11 -11.96 12.78
C ASN A 48 2.17 -13.18 12.80
N GLY A 49 2.06 -13.93 11.71
CA GLY A 49 1.14 -15.07 11.57
C GLY A 49 -0.33 -14.66 11.44
N GLU A 50 -0.63 -13.39 11.15
CA GLU A 50 -1.99 -12.88 10.99
C GLU A 50 -2.58 -13.22 9.62
N ILE A 51 -1.72 -13.38 8.61
CA ILE A 51 -2.12 -13.81 7.27
C ILE A 51 -1.22 -14.95 6.78
N VAL A 52 -1.74 -15.77 5.86
CA VAL A 52 -0.97 -16.82 5.18
C VAL A 52 -0.61 -16.30 3.79
N GLN A 53 0.68 -16.24 3.45
CA GLN A 53 1.20 -15.72 2.17
C GLN A 53 0.63 -16.44 0.92
N ASN A 54 0.11 -17.66 1.07
CA ASN A 54 -0.53 -18.42 -0.01
C ASN A 54 -2.04 -18.15 -0.17
N ALA A 55 -2.62 -17.21 0.59
CA ALA A 55 -3.92 -16.68 0.24
C ALA A 55 -3.78 -15.89 -1.07
N LYS A 56 -4.31 -16.43 -2.18
CA LYS A 56 -4.35 -15.75 -3.48
C LYS A 56 -4.67 -14.27 -3.26
N PRO A 57 -3.94 -13.33 -3.89
CA PRO A 57 -4.30 -11.92 -3.79
C PRO A 57 -5.75 -11.79 -4.23
N ALA A 58 -6.61 -11.30 -3.32
CA ALA A 58 -7.96 -10.91 -3.68
C ALA A 58 -7.80 -9.88 -4.79
N LYS A 59 -8.18 -10.27 -6.01
CA LYS A 59 -8.06 -9.43 -7.20
C LYS A 59 -8.55 -8.03 -6.83
N ALA A 60 -7.71 -7.01 -7.06
CA ALA A 60 -8.22 -5.66 -7.20
C ALA A 60 -9.34 -5.74 -8.23
N SER A 61 -10.55 -5.40 -7.81
CA SER A 61 -11.74 -5.37 -8.65
C SER A 61 -11.44 -4.52 -9.87
N GLU A 62 -11.25 -5.18 -11.02
CA GLU A 62 -11.44 -4.56 -12.32
C GLU A 62 -12.87 -4.03 -12.34
N SER A 63 -13.04 -2.73 -12.13
CA SER A 63 -14.26 -2.04 -12.50
C SER A 63 -14.28 -1.95 -14.02
N VAL A 64 -14.98 -2.87 -14.65
CA VAL A 64 -15.49 -2.68 -16.00
C VAL A 64 -16.76 -1.84 -15.85
N GLY A 65 -16.71 -0.62 -16.36
CA GLY A 65 -17.81 0.34 -16.46
C GLY A 65 -17.42 1.49 -17.35
#